data_AF-A0A5C7QDZ5-F1
#
_entry.id   AF-A0A5C7QDZ5-F1
#
_cell.length_a   1.000
_cell.length_b   1.000
_cell.length_c   1.000
_cell.angle_alpha   90.00
_cell.angle_beta   90.00
_cell.angle_gamma   90.00
#
_symmetry.space_group_name_H-M   'P 1'
#
loop_
_entity.id
_entity.type
_entity.pdbx_description
1 polymer ?
#
loop_
_entity_poly.entity_id
_entity_poly.type
_entity_poly.pdbx_seq_one_letter_code
_entity_poly.pdbx_strand_id
1 'polypeptide(L)'
;MSETSHLGSGFELTPPKILLMGGAGTGKTTAIGTLVDWVSENIPEGRVFALFTENGLETLIKYFTDRNKPIPACLHWNVVKTSTAGLSSLKAAAELVGKSTYESLAKSVDSKRAQNNVFARIITLLGDFHDQRTGKNFGAADVDWTEKDFLAVDGLTELSHCAMKMQIGTKPTAALPDYMVAQVNLMNLLRLLVNGTRCGLIMTAHPVREKDELTGAVKLMPRTIGSAIASELAPLFSEVILTVRDGDKWFWDTQNSSADLKTRYLPISSKLPPDVTQILNGWSKAAAAAKTGNLEEVQ
;
A
#
# COMPACT_ATOMS: atom_id res chain seq x y z
N MET A 1 -13.92 2.53 52.04
CA MET A 1 -14.52 2.43 50.70
C MET A 1 -13.44 2.87 49.73
N SER A 2 -12.93 1.93 48.95
CA SER A 2 -11.78 2.11 48.06
C SER A 2 -12.17 2.89 46.80
N GLU A 3 -11.57 4.06 46.60
CA GLU A 3 -11.46 4.65 45.27
C GLU A 3 -10.48 3.82 44.45
N THR A 4 -11.02 2.96 43.59
CA THR A 4 -10.25 2.34 42.50
C THR A 4 -9.97 3.39 41.45
N SER A 5 -8.70 3.78 41.34
CA SER A 5 -8.15 4.61 40.27
C SER A 5 -8.44 4.02 38.89
N HIS A 6 -9.19 4.73 38.06
CA HIS A 6 -9.36 4.43 36.63
C HIS A 6 -8.15 4.88 35.78
N LEU A 7 -6.93 4.58 36.23
CA LEU A 7 -5.72 4.72 35.41
C LEU A 7 -5.39 3.32 34.88
N GLY A 8 -5.88 2.99 33.68
CA GLY A 8 -5.77 1.61 33.21
C GLY A 8 -6.14 1.33 31.77
N SER A 9 -5.60 2.10 30.83
CA SER A 9 -5.23 1.56 29.51
C SER A 9 -4.14 2.46 28.94
N GLY A 10 -2.88 2.01 28.96
CA GLY A 10 -1.79 2.74 28.32
C GLY A 10 -2.13 3.01 26.85
N PHE A 11 -1.79 4.20 26.35
CA PHE A 11 -2.03 4.54 24.95
C PHE A 11 -1.21 3.61 24.04
N GLU A 12 -1.87 2.83 23.19
CA GLU A 12 -1.20 1.96 22.23
C GLU A 12 -0.94 2.70 20.92
N LEU A 13 0.34 2.90 20.62
CA LEU A 13 0.77 3.60 19.42
C LEU A 13 0.57 2.71 18.20
N THR A 14 -0.29 3.12 17.27
CA THR A 14 -0.49 2.43 15.98
C THR A 14 0.85 2.26 15.24
N PRO A 15 1.12 1.09 14.63
CA PRO A 15 2.34 0.89 13.87
C PRO A 15 2.44 1.81 12.64
N PRO A 16 3.66 1.99 12.10
CA PRO A 16 3.89 2.91 10.99
C PRO A 16 3.07 2.56 9.74
N LYS A 17 2.71 3.61 8.99
CA LYS A 17 2.08 3.54 7.66
C LYS A 17 3.12 4.02 6.65
N ILE A 18 3.72 3.08 5.92
CA ILE A 18 4.90 3.28 5.08
C ILE A 18 4.50 3.23 3.61
N LEU A 19 4.87 4.25 2.85
CA LEU A 19 4.77 4.27 1.39
C LEU A 19 6.17 4.26 0.78
N LEU A 20 6.51 3.18 0.09
CA LEU A 20 7.74 3.04 -0.68
C LEU A 20 7.45 3.36 -2.14
N MET A 21 8.00 4.47 -2.65
CA MET A 21 7.89 4.81 -4.07
C MET A 21 9.21 4.57 -4.81
N GLY A 22 9.16 3.96 -5.98
CA GLY A 22 10.32 3.84 -6.86
C GLY A 22 10.04 3.04 -8.12
N GLY A 23 10.98 3.08 -9.07
CA GLY A 23 10.89 2.35 -10.34
C GLY A 23 10.76 0.83 -10.16
N ALA A 24 10.53 0.11 -11.25
CA ALA A 24 10.63 -1.34 -11.22
C ALA A 24 12.07 -1.76 -10.83
N GLY A 25 12.19 -2.81 -10.01
CA GLY A 25 13.49 -3.34 -9.59
C GLY A 25 14.27 -2.48 -8.59
N THR A 26 13.62 -1.57 -7.84
CA THR A 26 14.27 -0.76 -6.78
C THR A 26 14.20 -1.37 -5.38
N GLY A 27 13.88 -2.68 -5.28
CA GLY A 27 13.87 -3.39 -3.99
C GLY A 27 12.64 -3.15 -3.09
N LYS A 28 11.55 -2.57 -3.61
CA LYS A 28 10.31 -2.34 -2.83
C LYS A 28 9.73 -3.63 -2.23
N THR A 29 9.61 -4.70 -3.03
CA THR A 29 9.09 -5.99 -2.53
C THR A 29 10.08 -6.68 -1.59
N THR A 30 11.39 -6.46 -1.75
CA THR A 30 12.41 -6.94 -0.79
C THR A 30 12.20 -6.35 0.61
N ALA A 31 11.78 -5.08 0.70
CA ALA A 31 11.47 -4.44 1.98
C ALA A 31 10.25 -5.07 2.70
N ILE A 32 9.31 -5.68 1.96
CA ILE A 32 8.24 -6.48 2.57
C ILE A 32 8.84 -7.73 3.24
N GLY A 33 9.87 -8.33 2.64
CA GLY A 33 10.60 -9.45 3.25
C GLY A 33 11.26 -9.08 4.58
N THR A 34 11.86 -7.89 4.69
CA THR A 34 12.47 -7.42 5.94
C THR A 34 11.43 -7.15 7.03
N LEU A 35 10.22 -6.68 6.65
CA LEU A 35 9.09 -6.56 7.57
C LEU A 35 8.69 -7.94 8.13
N VAL A 36 8.60 -8.96 7.28
CA VAL A 36 8.24 -10.32 7.71
C VAL A 36 9.28 -10.91 8.66
N ASP A 37 10.57 -10.78 8.33
CA ASP A 37 11.66 -11.20 9.23
C ASP A 37 11.51 -10.51 10.61
N TRP A 38 11.34 -9.19 10.62
CA TRP A 38 11.21 -8.42 11.86
C TRP A 38 10.00 -8.84 12.70
N VAL A 39 8.82 -9.01 12.09
CA VAL A 39 7.61 -9.44 12.80
C VAL A 39 7.79 -10.85 13.38
N SER A 40 8.36 -11.76 12.59
CA SER A 40 8.62 -13.14 13.03
C SER A 40 9.57 -13.22 14.23
N GLU A 41 10.50 -12.26 14.35
CA GLU A 41 11.51 -12.24 15.41
C GLU A 41 11.06 -11.47 16.65
N ASN A 42 10.25 -10.41 16.49
CA ASN A 42 10.02 -9.41 17.55
C ASN A 42 8.59 -9.39 18.10
N ILE A 43 7.60 -9.91 17.36
CA ILE A 43 6.19 -9.88 17.79
C ILE A 43 5.66 -11.31 17.88
N PRO A 44 5.60 -11.90 19.09
CA PRO A 44 4.90 -13.15 19.30
C PRO A 44 3.46 -13.04 18.80
N GLU A 45 3.05 -14.01 17.99
CA GLU A 45 1.72 -14.05 17.33
C GLU A 45 1.46 -12.92 16.32
N GLY A 46 2.49 -12.13 15.98
CA GLY A 46 2.40 -11.11 14.94
C GLY A 46 2.15 -11.74 13.58
N ARG A 47 1.40 -11.02 12.73
CA ARG A 47 0.97 -11.50 11.41
C ARG A 47 1.30 -10.47 10.34
N VAL A 48 1.72 -10.95 9.18
CA VAL A 48 1.92 -10.12 7.98
C VAL A 48 1.00 -10.64 6.88
N PHE A 49 0.11 -9.78 6.43
CA PHE A 49 -0.84 -10.05 5.35
C PHE A 49 -0.37 -9.33 4.09
N ALA A 50 0.07 -10.06 3.07
CA ALA A 50 0.53 -9.50 1.81
C ALA A 50 -0.56 -9.60 0.73
N LEU A 51 -1.09 -8.45 0.33
CA LEU A 51 -1.96 -8.29 -0.83
C LEU A 51 -1.12 -7.89 -2.04
N PHE A 52 -1.11 -8.75 -3.05
CA PHE A 52 -0.45 -8.50 -4.32
C PHE A 52 -1.50 -8.20 -5.40
N THR A 53 -1.44 -7.01 -5.99
CA THR A 53 -2.21 -6.67 -7.20
C THR A 53 -1.43 -6.98 -8.49
N GLU A 54 -0.12 -7.20 -8.35
CA GLU A 54 0.82 -7.56 -9.42
C GLU A 54 1.56 -8.89 -9.11
N ASN A 55 2.53 -9.28 -9.94
CA ASN A 55 3.35 -10.48 -9.73
C ASN A 55 4.46 -10.28 -8.66
N GLY A 56 4.13 -9.68 -7.51
CA GLY A 56 5.10 -9.43 -6.44
C GLY A 56 5.36 -10.66 -5.55
N LEU A 57 4.41 -11.60 -5.46
CA LEU A 57 4.54 -12.78 -4.59
C LEU A 57 5.81 -13.58 -4.90
N GLU A 58 6.15 -13.79 -6.17
CA GLU A 58 7.37 -14.50 -6.56
C GLU A 58 8.63 -13.86 -5.97
N THR A 59 8.70 -12.53 -5.99
CA THR A 59 9.85 -11.79 -5.44
C THR A 59 9.90 -11.93 -3.91
N LEU A 60 8.75 -11.88 -3.23
CA LEU A 60 8.69 -12.07 -1.78
C LEU A 60 9.05 -13.51 -1.38
N ILE A 61 8.63 -14.52 -2.14
CA ILE A 61 9.05 -15.91 -1.86
C ILE A 61 10.55 -16.07 -2.12
N LYS A 62 11.05 -15.50 -3.22
CA LYS A 62 12.46 -15.53 -3.60
C LYS A 62 13.37 -14.92 -2.52
N TYR A 63 12.90 -13.88 -1.83
CA TYR A 63 13.59 -13.31 -0.67
C TYR A 63 13.97 -14.39 0.36
N PHE A 64 13.06 -15.31 0.69
CA PHE A 64 13.36 -16.39 1.65
C PHE A 64 14.15 -17.54 1.02
N THR A 65 13.73 -18.00 -0.16
CA THR A 65 14.33 -19.18 -0.79
C THR A 65 15.78 -18.95 -1.21
N ASP A 66 16.14 -17.76 -1.69
CA ASP A 66 17.52 -17.43 -2.07
C ASP A 66 18.47 -17.44 -0.87
N ARG A 67 17.94 -17.29 0.35
CA ARG A 67 18.69 -17.34 1.60
C ARG A 67 18.60 -18.71 2.28
N ASN A 68 18.04 -19.72 1.60
CA ASN A 68 17.77 -21.06 2.14
C ASN A 68 16.95 -21.02 3.46
N LYS A 69 16.08 -20.01 3.61
CA LYS A 69 15.20 -19.88 4.77
C LYS A 69 13.81 -20.45 4.45
N PRO A 70 13.13 -21.10 5.41
CA PRO A 70 11.72 -21.44 5.25
C PRO A 70 10.88 -20.16 5.19
N ILE A 71 9.72 -20.22 4.54
CA ILE A 71 8.76 -19.12 4.53
C ILE A 71 8.16 -19.00 5.94
N PRO A 72 8.33 -17.85 6.65
CA PRO A 72 7.85 -17.69 8.03
C PRO A 72 6.36 -17.96 8.19
N ALA A 73 5.97 -18.52 9.35
CA ALA A 73 4.58 -18.89 9.61
C ALA A 73 3.63 -17.69 9.77
N CYS A 74 4.18 -16.53 10.17
CA CYS A 74 3.45 -15.28 10.28
C CYS A 74 3.06 -14.64 8.93
N LEU A 75 3.59 -15.14 7.80
CA LEU A 75 3.32 -14.60 6.48
C LEU A 75 2.14 -15.29 5.80
N HIS A 76 1.11 -14.48 5.51
CA HIS A 76 -0.11 -14.82 4.79
C HIS A 76 -0.21 -13.99 3.52
N TRP A 77 -0.79 -14.51 2.44
CA TRP A 77 -0.93 -13.72 1.21
C TRP A 77 -2.18 -14.01 0.42
N ASN A 78 -2.55 -13.02 -0.38
CA ASN A 78 -3.54 -13.18 -1.43
C ASN A 78 -3.11 -12.40 -2.66
N VAL A 79 -3.18 -13.05 -3.82
CA VAL A 79 -2.92 -12.44 -5.11
C VAL A 79 -4.26 -12.14 -5.79
N VAL A 80 -4.53 -10.86 -5.99
CA VAL A 80 -5.72 -10.37 -6.67
C VAL A 80 -5.30 -9.71 -7.98
N LYS A 81 -5.22 -10.51 -9.05
CA LYS A 81 -4.85 -10.00 -10.38
C LYS A 81 -6.04 -9.34 -11.07
N THR A 82 -5.76 -8.22 -11.73
CA THR A 82 -6.70 -7.60 -12.67
C THR A 82 -6.91 -8.54 -13.84
N SER A 83 -8.15 -9.01 -14.03
CA SER A 83 -8.50 -9.85 -15.18
C SER A 83 -8.31 -9.05 -16.47
N THR A 84 -7.43 -9.53 -17.34
CA THR A 84 -7.22 -8.92 -18.67
C THR A 84 -8.49 -9.04 -19.49
N ALA A 85 -8.85 -7.98 -20.22
CA ALA A 85 -9.92 -8.08 -21.21
C ALA A 85 -9.56 -9.17 -22.23
N GLY A 86 -10.47 -10.11 -22.49
CA GLY A 86 -10.27 -11.11 -23.52
C GLY A 86 -10.16 -10.48 -24.90
N LEU A 87 -9.52 -11.18 -25.84
CA LEU A 87 -9.32 -10.67 -27.22
C LEU A 87 -10.62 -10.23 -27.90
N SER A 88 -11.74 -10.90 -27.61
CA SER A 88 -13.07 -10.53 -28.11
C SER A 88 -13.52 -9.15 -27.60
N SER A 89 -13.34 -8.87 -26.31
CA SER A 89 -13.62 -7.56 -25.71
C SER A 89 -12.70 -6.47 -26.27
N LEU A 90 -11.42 -6.78 -26.49
CA LEU A 90 -10.47 -5.84 -27.10
C LEU A 90 -10.85 -5.51 -28.55
N LYS A 91 -11.24 -6.52 -29.35
CA LYS A 91 -11.75 -6.31 -30.72
C LYS A 91 -13.01 -5.45 -30.73
N ALA A 92 -13.98 -5.75 -29.85
CA ALA A 92 -15.20 -4.98 -29.74
C ALA A 92 -14.93 -3.51 -29.36
N ALA A 93 -14.03 -3.27 -28.41
CA ALA A 93 -13.61 -1.93 -28.03
C ALA A 93 -12.93 -1.18 -29.19
N ALA A 94 -12.03 -1.85 -29.93
CA ALA A 94 -11.34 -1.24 -31.08
C ALA A 94 -12.32 -0.88 -32.22
N GLU A 95 -13.27 -1.75 -32.52
CA GLU A 95 -14.32 -1.47 -33.50
C GLU A 95 -15.22 -0.30 -33.07
N LEU A 96 -15.54 -0.22 -31.77
CA LEU A 96 -16.35 0.87 -31.23
C LEU A 96 -15.62 2.21 -31.34
N VAL A 97 -14.32 2.26 -31.04
CA VAL A 97 -13.50 3.46 -31.22
C VAL A 97 -13.49 3.94 -32.67
N GLY A 98 -13.41 3.02 -33.64
CA GLY A 98 -13.42 3.39 -35.06
C GLY A 98 -14.78 3.87 -35.60
N LYS A 99 -15.88 3.58 -34.90
CA LYS A 99 -17.27 3.85 -35.35
C LYS A 99 -17.97 4.96 -34.58
N SER A 100 -17.41 5.43 -33.46
CA SER A 100 -18.08 6.36 -32.54
C SER A 100 -17.32 7.66 -32.36
N THR A 101 -18.04 8.74 -32.07
CA THR A 101 -17.43 10.02 -31.67
C THR A 101 -16.91 9.95 -30.23
N TYR A 102 -15.94 10.81 -29.90
CA TYR A 102 -15.44 10.95 -28.52
C TYR A 102 -16.56 11.16 -27.51
N GLU A 103 -17.54 12.03 -27.82
CA GLU A 103 -18.66 12.32 -26.92
C GLU A 103 -19.54 11.08 -26.66
N SER A 104 -19.82 10.30 -27.72
CA SER A 104 -20.58 9.05 -27.60
C SER A 104 -19.84 8.03 -26.74
N LEU A 105 -18.52 7.87 -26.96
CA LEU A 105 -17.67 6.99 -26.16
C LEU A 105 -17.61 7.44 -24.70
N ALA A 106 -17.41 8.73 -24.45
CA ALA A 106 -17.29 9.31 -23.12
C ALA A 106 -18.60 9.29 -22.32
N LYS A 107 -19.77 9.26 -22.97
CA LYS A 107 -21.08 9.14 -22.30
C LYS A 107 -21.57 7.69 -22.19
N SER A 108 -20.93 6.75 -22.88
CA SER A 108 -21.30 5.34 -22.79
C SER A 108 -21.07 4.77 -21.38
N VAL A 109 -21.97 3.87 -20.97
CA VAL A 109 -21.89 3.10 -19.73
C VAL A 109 -21.67 1.64 -20.11
N ASP A 110 -20.61 1.05 -19.58
CA ASP A 110 -20.38 -0.39 -19.71
C ASP A 110 -21.31 -1.15 -18.76
N SER A 111 -22.31 -1.83 -19.32
CA SER A 111 -23.27 -2.64 -18.56
C SER A 111 -22.62 -3.84 -17.85
N LYS A 112 -21.39 -4.21 -18.24
CA LYS A 112 -20.64 -5.34 -17.67
C LYS A 112 -19.58 -4.91 -16.65
N ARG A 113 -19.43 -3.61 -16.34
CA ARG A 113 -18.42 -3.12 -15.39
C ARG A 113 -18.49 -3.76 -13.99
N ALA A 114 -19.66 -4.26 -13.59
CA ALA A 114 -19.85 -4.97 -12.33
C ALA A 114 -19.31 -6.42 -12.34
N GLN A 115 -19.25 -7.08 -13.50
CA GLN A 115 -19.00 -8.53 -13.58
C GLN A 115 -17.57 -8.92 -13.19
N ASN A 116 -16.59 -8.01 -13.31
CA ASN A 116 -15.19 -8.24 -12.99
C ASN A 116 -14.60 -7.07 -12.18
N ASN A 117 -15.31 -6.63 -11.15
CA ASN A 117 -14.86 -5.53 -10.30
C ASN A 117 -13.78 -5.99 -9.32
N VAL A 118 -12.53 -5.88 -9.73
CA VAL A 118 -11.35 -6.27 -8.94
C VAL A 118 -11.21 -5.39 -7.69
N PHE A 119 -11.56 -4.11 -7.77
CA PHE A 119 -11.52 -3.21 -6.62
C PHE A 119 -12.50 -3.65 -5.52
N ALA A 120 -13.73 -4.03 -5.89
CA ALA A 120 -14.68 -4.61 -4.94
C ALA A 120 -14.17 -5.92 -4.33
N ARG A 121 -13.52 -6.79 -5.12
CA ARG A 121 -12.90 -8.03 -4.60
C ARG A 121 -11.79 -7.74 -3.59
N ILE A 122 -10.99 -6.70 -3.79
CA ILE A 122 -9.97 -6.27 -2.82
C ILE A 122 -10.64 -5.81 -1.52
N ILE A 123 -11.72 -5.01 -1.60
CA ILE A 123 -12.48 -4.58 -0.42
C ILE A 123 -13.08 -5.79 0.31
N THR A 124 -13.71 -6.73 -0.41
CA THR A 124 -14.25 -7.96 0.17
C THR A 124 -13.16 -8.78 0.85
N LEU A 125 -11.99 -8.91 0.22
CA LEU A 125 -10.85 -9.60 0.81
C LEU A 125 -10.36 -8.91 2.09
N LEU A 126 -10.35 -7.58 2.15
CA LEU A 126 -9.97 -6.86 3.36
C LEU A 126 -11.04 -6.96 4.47
N GLY A 127 -12.30 -7.27 4.13
CA GLY A 127 -13.37 -7.53 5.09
C GLY A 127 -13.37 -8.96 5.67
N ASP A 128 -12.71 -9.91 5.02
CA ASP A 128 -12.34 -11.20 5.60
C ASP A 128 -11.15 -11.79 4.85
N PHE A 129 -9.94 -11.59 5.39
CA PHE A 129 -8.72 -11.91 4.64
C PHE A 129 -8.52 -13.41 4.50
N HIS A 130 -8.76 -13.92 3.29
CA HIS A 130 -8.50 -15.30 2.91
C HIS A 130 -7.04 -15.49 2.48
N ASP A 131 -6.29 -16.29 3.24
CA ASP A 131 -4.91 -16.66 2.93
C ASP A 131 -4.86 -17.79 1.89
N GLN A 132 -4.35 -17.49 0.70
CA GLN A 132 -4.21 -18.47 -0.38
C GLN A 132 -3.15 -19.55 -0.08
N ARG A 133 -2.25 -19.30 0.89
CA ARG A 133 -1.24 -20.29 1.31
C ARG A 133 -1.87 -21.41 2.14
N THR A 134 -2.70 -21.05 3.11
CA THR A 134 -3.20 -21.99 4.13
C THR A 134 -4.69 -22.28 4.03
N GLY A 135 -5.44 -21.49 3.25
CA GLY A 135 -6.89 -21.57 3.11
C GLY A 135 -7.66 -20.98 4.30
N LYS A 136 -6.98 -20.39 5.29
CA LYS A 136 -7.59 -19.81 6.48
C LYS A 136 -8.08 -18.38 6.23
N ASN A 137 -9.10 -18.00 6.97
CA ASN A 137 -9.63 -16.64 7.03
C ASN A 137 -9.18 -15.96 8.31
N PHE A 138 -8.92 -14.65 8.25
CA PHE A 138 -8.32 -13.87 9.33
C PHE A 138 -9.15 -12.65 9.76
N GLY A 139 -10.43 -12.59 9.34
CA GLY A 139 -11.33 -11.51 9.71
C GLY A 139 -11.03 -10.21 8.98
N ALA A 140 -11.76 -9.16 9.39
CA ALA A 140 -11.75 -7.84 8.78
C ALA A 140 -10.55 -7.01 9.28
N ALA A 141 -9.86 -6.36 8.35
CA ALA A 141 -8.65 -5.59 8.64
C ALA A 141 -8.87 -4.37 9.55
N ASP A 142 -10.08 -3.81 9.55
CA ASP A 142 -10.46 -2.65 10.36
C ASP A 142 -11.04 -3.01 11.73
N VAL A 143 -11.53 -4.24 11.90
CA VAL A 143 -12.17 -4.70 13.15
C VAL A 143 -11.25 -5.64 13.94
N ASP A 144 -10.80 -6.71 13.30
CA ASP A 144 -10.19 -7.86 13.96
C ASP A 144 -8.67 -7.72 14.13
N TRP A 145 -8.04 -6.85 13.33
CA TRP A 145 -6.59 -6.69 13.34
C TRP A 145 -6.14 -5.68 14.40
N THR A 146 -4.96 -5.91 14.94
CA THR A 146 -4.36 -5.16 16.03
C THR A 146 -3.00 -4.56 15.64
N GLU A 147 -2.36 -3.87 16.57
CA GLU A 147 -1.01 -3.31 16.45
C GLU A 147 0.10 -4.37 16.23
N LYS A 148 -0.22 -5.66 16.36
CA LYS A 148 0.67 -6.78 16.06
C LYS A 148 0.62 -7.23 14.60
N ASP A 149 -0.36 -6.74 13.86
CA ASP A 149 -0.61 -7.12 12.48
C ASP A 149 -0.04 -6.08 11.51
N PHE A 150 0.35 -6.53 10.33
CA PHE A 150 0.85 -5.66 9.27
C PHE A 150 0.23 -6.04 7.93
N LEU A 151 -0.29 -5.03 7.23
CA LEU A 151 -0.74 -5.16 5.85
C LEU A 151 0.39 -4.72 4.91
N ALA A 152 0.76 -5.57 3.97
CA ALA A 152 1.60 -5.21 2.84
C ALA A 152 0.75 -5.14 1.56
N VAL A 153 0.64 -3.97 0.94
CA VAL A 153 -0.02 -3.78 -0.35
C VAL A 153 1.02 -3.50 -1.41
N ASP A 154 1.35 -4.51 -2.22
CA ASP A 154 2.31 -4.35 -3.31
C ASP A 154 1.56 -3.95 -4.60
N GLY A 155 1.59 -2.65 -4.92
CA GLY A 155 1.03 -2.07 -6.14
C GLY A 155 -0.10 -1.07 -5.93
N LEU A 156 0.17 0.10 -5.31
CA LEU A 156 -0.76 1.25 -5.29
C LEU A 156 -1.15 1.68 -6.70
N THR A 157 -0.19 1.64 -7.64
CA THR A 157 -0.44 1.97 -9.04
C THR A 157 -1.50 1.08 -9.66
N GLU A 158 -1.42 -0.24 -9.46
CA GLU A 158 -2.44 -1.16 -9.98
C GLU A 158 -3.74 -1.10 -9.16
N LEU A 159 -3.67 -0.78 -7.86
CA LEU A 159 -4.86 -0.49 -7.06
C LEU A 159 -5.64 0.73 -7.60
N SER A 160 -4.93 1.79 -7.99
CA SER A 160 -5.50 2.95 -8.66
C SER A 160 -6.13 2.57 -10.01
N HIS A 161 -5.48 1.70 -10.78
CA HIS A 161 -6.04 1.18 -12.02
C HIS A 161 -7.31 0.36 -11.78
N CYS A 162 -7.34 -0.48 -10.74
CA CYS A 162 -8.52 -1.24 -10.34
C CYS A 162 -9.70 -0.33 -9.96
N ALA A 163 -9.46 0.72 -9.18
CA ALA A 163 -10.47 1.71 -8.82
C ALA A 163 -11.03 2.44 -10.06
N MET A 164 -10.16 2.78 -11.03
CA MET A 164 -10.61 3.35 -12.29
C MET A 164 -11.45 2.35 -13.10
N LYS A 165 -10.99 1.10 -13.22
CA LYS A 165 -11.69 0.03 -13.95
C LYS A 165 -13.03 -0.34 -13.34
N MET A 166 -13.22 -0.21 -12.04
CA MET A 166 -14.54 -0.33 -11.41
C MET A 166 -15.54 0.65 -12.03
N GLN A 167 -15.13 1.89 -12.29
CA GLN A 167 -16.01 2.93 -12.81
C GLN A 167 -16.22 2.81 -14.32
N ILE A 168 -15.14 2.61 -15.08
CA ILE A 168 -15.18 2.67 -16.55
C ILE A 168 -15.34 1.30 -17.23
N GLY A 169 -15.06 0.19 -16.54
CA GLY A 169 -15.07 -1.15 -17.13
C GLY A 169 -14.18 -1.24 -18.38
N THR A 170 -14.77 -1.66 -19.50
CA THR A 170 -14.11 -1.74 -20.81
C THR A 170 -14.33 -0.50 -21.69
N LYS A 171 -14.91 0.57 -21.15
CA LYS A 171 -15.10 1.83 -21.88
C LYS A 171 -13.76 2.32 -22.44
N PRO A 172 -13.68 2.70 -23.74
CA PRO A 172 -12.41 3.08 -24.36
C PRO A 172 -11.82 4.40 -23.85
N THR A 173 -12.66 5.31 -23.35
CA THR A 173 -12.22 6.62 -22.83
C THR A 173 -13.00 6.98 -21.57
N ALA A 174 -12.35 7.60 -20.60
CA ALA A 174 -13.00 8.10 -19.40
C ALA A 174 -13.45 9.56 -19.58
N ALA A 175 -14.57 9.92 -18.94
CA ALA A 175 -14.98 11.32 -18.80
C ALA A 175 -14.48 11.88 -17.45
N LEU A 176 -14.42 13.21 -17.30
CA LEU A 176 -14.01 13.85 -16.03
C LEU A 176 -14.77 13.33 -14.79
N PRO A 177 -16.12 13.14 -14.83
CA PRO A 177 -16.83 12.58 -13.69
C PRO A 177 -16.40 11.14 -13.33
N ASP A 178 -15.91 10.35 -14.29
CA ASP A 178 -15.43 9.00 -14.02
C ASP A 178 -14.18 9.02 -13.13
N TYR A 179 -13.27 9.96 -13.39
CA TYR A 179 -12.07 10.15 -12.56
C TYR A 179 -12.46 10.55 -11.13
N MET A 180 -13.40 11.46 -10.96
CA MET A 180 -13.84 11.90 -9.62
C MET A 180 -14.39 10.74 -8.80
N VAL A 181 -15.26 9.89 -9.39
CA VAL A 181 -15.82 8.73 -8.69
C VAL A 181 -14.71 7.74 -8.30
N ALA A 182 -13.78 7.45 -9.22
CA ALA A 182 -12.69 6.52 -8.96
C ALA A 182 -11.71 7.05 -7.89
N GLN A 183 -11.39 8.35 -7.92
CA GLN A 183 -10.54 9.02 -6.93
C GLN A 183 -11.17 8.95 -5.54
N VAL A 184 -12.46 9.27 -5.40
CA VAL A 184 -13.17 9.19 -4.10
C VAL A 184 -13.12 7.78 -3.53
N ASN A 185 -13.38 6.76 -4.35
CA ASN A 185 -13.36 5.37 -3.88
C ASN A 185 -11.96 4.92 -3.46
N LEU A 186 -10.92 5.26 -4.24
CA LEU A 186 -9.54 4.98 -3.88
C LEU A 186 -9.16 5.69 -2.57
N MET A 187 -9.47 6.98 -2.43
CA MET A 187 -9.14 7.75 -1.24
C MET A 187 -9.88 7.27 0.01
N ASN A 188 -11.14 6.83 -0.11
CA ASN A 188 -11.87 6.23 1.00
C ASN A 188 -11.19 4.95 1.49
N LEU A 189 -10.75 4.07 0.56
CA LEU A 189 -9.99 2.88 0.93
C LEU A 189 -8.65 3.24 1.57
N LEU A 190 -7.88 4.17 0.99
CA LEU A 190 -6.60 4.59 1.56
C LEU A 190 -6.76 5.19 2.96
N ARG A 191 -7.78 6.03 3.17
CA ARG A 191 -8.09 6.59 4.49
C ARG A 191 -8.49 5.51 5.50
N LEU A 192 -9.25 4.49 5.08
CA LEU A 192 -9.54 3.33 5.93
C LEU A 192 -8.24 2.61 6.31
N LEU A 193 -7.39 2.26 5.34
CA LEU A 193 -6.15 1.53 5.59
C LEU A 193 -5.14 2.30 6.45
N VAL A 194 -5.06 3.62 6.28
CA VAL A 194 -4.10 4.45 7.01
C VAL A 194 -4.64 4.87 8.37
N ASN A 195 -5.90 5.29 8.48
CA ASN A 195 -6.45 5.89 9.69
C ASN A 195 -7.47 5.00 10.42
N GLY A 196 -8.17 4.13 9.70
CA GLY A 196 -9.23 3.28 10.24
C GLY A 196 -8.76 1.91 10.74
N THR A 197 -7.53 1.50 10.43
CA THR A 197 -6.96 0.22 10.89
C THR A 197 -5.91 0.42 11.99
N ARG A 198 -5.89 -0.50 12.95
CA ARG A 198 -4.88 -0.56 14.03
C ARG A 198 -3.56 -1.21 13.61
N CYS A 199 -3.55 -1.94 12.49
CA CYS A 199 -2.37 -2.64 11.99
C CYS A 199 -1.35 -1.70 11.36
N GLY A 200 -0.10 -2.15 11.22
CA GLY A 200 0.87 -1.46 10.35
C GLY A 200 0.51 -1.57 8.88
N LEU A 201 1.05 -0.67 8.07
CA LEU A 201 0.88 -0.69 6.61
C LEU A 201 2.23 -0.48 5.93
N ILE A 202 2.55 -1.31 4.95
CA ILE A 202 3.56 -1.01 3.94
C ILE A 202 2.89 -1.07 2.58
N MET A 203 3.08 -0.02 1.78
CA MET A 203 2.50 0.10 0.45
C MET A 203 3.59 0.45 -0.54
N THR A 204 3.56 -0.16 -1.73
CA THR A 204 4.51 0.14 -2.79
C THR A 204 3.84 0.96 -3.90
N ALA A 205 4.58 1.86 -4.52
CA ALA A 205 4.10 2.65 -5.65
C ALA A 205 5.21 2.93 -6.66
N HIS A 206 4.82 3.17 -7.92
CA HIS A 206 5.71 3.78 -8.89
C HIS A 206 5.63 5.31 -8.81
N PRO A 207 6.76 6.02 -8.89
CA PRO A 207 6.73 7.48 -8.92
C PRO A 207 6.38 7.96 -10.33
N VAL A 208 5.79 9.15 -10.39
CA VAL A 208 5.55 9.91 -11.60
C VAL A 208 5.93 11.37 -11.32
N ARG A 209 6.38 12.08 -12.35
CA ARG A 209 6.62 13.52 -12.24
C ARG A 209 5.28 14.24 -12.34
N GLU A 210 4.89 14.91 -11.27
CA GLU A 210 3.65 15.67 -11.19
C GLU A 210 3.94 17.10 -10.76
N LYS A 211 3.09 18.03 -11.19
CA LYS A 211 3.14 19.40 -10.72
C LYS A 211 2.48 19.45 -9.34
N ASP A 212 3.24 19.85 -8.34
CA ASP A 212 2.71 20.19 -7.02
C ASP A 212 1.89 21.48 -7.15
N GLU A 213 0.58 21.39 -6.94
CA GLU A 213 -0.33 22.55 -7.09
C GLU A 213 -0.11 23.61 -6.01
N LEU A 214 0.44 23.23 -4.84
CA LEU A 214 0.72 24.16 -3.75
C LEU A 214 1.97 25.00 -4.03
N THR A 215 3.03 24.35 -4.51
CA THR A 215 4.33 25.02 -4.73
C THR A 215 4.61 25.40 -6.18
N GLY A 216 3.84 24.86 -7.13
CA GLY A 216 4.06 24.99 -8.58
C GLY A 216 5.24 24.18 -9.12
N ALA A 217 6.03 23.53 -8.26
CA ALA A 217 7.22 22.76 -8.63
C ALA A 217 6.84 21.38 -9.20
N VAL A 218 7.69 20.81 -10.06
CA VAL A 218 7.54 19.43 -10.50
C VAL A 218 8.26 18.51 -9.54
N LYS A 219 7.52 17.57 -8.92
CA LYS A 219 8.05 16.60 -7.95
C LYS A 219 7.74 15.16 -8.38
N LEU A 220 8.53 14.23 -7.89
CA LEU A 220 8.24 12.80 -7.92
C LEU A 220 7.19 12.51 -6.84
N MET A 221 6.01 12.09 -7.29
CA MET A 221 4.89 11.70 -6.43
C MET A 221 4.46 10.26 -6.75
N PRO A 222 3.79 9.57 -5.82
CA PRO A 222 3.23 8.25 -6.09
C PRO A 222 2.19 8.31 -7.22
N ARG A 223 2.32 7.41 -8.20
CA ARG A 223 1.37 7.29 -9.31
C ARG A 223 0.02 6.82 -8.80
N THR A 224 -1.00 7.63 -9.07
CA THR A 224 -2.40 7.41 -8.69
C THR A 224 -3.35 7.77 -9.83
N ILE A 225 -4.65 7.87 -9.56
CA ILE A 225 -5.70 8.23 -10.53
C ILE A 225 -5.63 9.72 -10.83
N GLY A 226 -4.97 10.08 -11.93
CA GLY A 226 -4.74 11.48 -12.30
C GLY A 226 -3.83 12.21 -11.31
N SER A 227 -3.65 13.52 -11.51
CA SER A 227 -2.76 14.36 -10.69
C SER A 227 -3.44 14.90 -9.43
N ALA A 228 -4.76 15.07 -9.45
CA ALA A 228 -5.50 15.84 -8.44
C ALA A 228 -5.36 15.32 -7.00
N ILE A 229 -5.21 14.01 -6.81
CA ILE A 229 -5.09 13.39 -5.48
C ILE A 229 -3.64 13.00 -5.13
N ALA A 230 -2.66 13.27 -6.00
CA ALA A 230 -1.28 12.83 -5.79
C ALA A 230 -0.63 13.51 -4.58
N SER A 231 -0.85 14.82 -4.43
CA SER A 231 -0.36 15.63 -3.31
C SER A 231 -1.05 15.31 -1.97
N GLU A 232 -2.24 14.68 -2.00
CA GLU A 232 -2.93 14.25 -0.78
C GLU A 232 -2.34 12.97 -0.18
N LEU A 233 -1.54 12.21 -0.95
CA LEU A 233 -1.05 10.91 -0.49
C LEU A 233 0.00 11.03 0.60
N ALA A 234 1.04 11.84 0.40
CA ALA A 234 2.16 11.89 1.34
C ALA A 234 1.77 12.29 2.78
N PRO A 235 0.83 13.25 2.99
CA PRO A 235 0.33 13.56 4.32
C PRO A 235 -0.32 12.40 5.07
N LEU A 236 -0.96 11.45 4.37
CA LEU A 236 -1.62 10.29 4.99
C LEU A 236 -0.62 9.38 5.69
N PHE A 237 0.51 9.09 5.04
CA PHE A 237 1.48 8.12 5.54
C PHE A 237 2.34 8.68 6.68
N SER A 238 2.89 7.81 7.53
CA SER A 238 3.93 8.20 8.47
C SER A 238 5.28 8.33 7.79
N GLU A 239 5.55 7.46 6.82
CA GLU A 239 6.80 7.40 6.06
C GLU A 239 6.46 7.40 4.56
N VAL A 240 7.12 8.24 3.79
CA VAL A 240 7.08 8.29 2.33
C VAL A 240 8.52 8.36 1.84
N ILE A 241 8.99 7.27 1.26
CA ILE A 241 10.41 7.02 1.03
C ILE A 241 10.64 6.76 -0.46
N LEU A 242 11.64 7.42 -1.04
CA LEU A 242 12.10 7.12 -2.39
C LEU A 242 13.06 5.94 -2.36
N THR A 243 12.75 4.92 -3.14
CA THR A 243 13.61 3.76 -3.38
C THR A 243 14.37 3.97 -4.69
N VAL A 244 15.69 3.90 -4.62
CA VAL A 244 16.60 4.20 -5.72
C VAL A 244 17.44 2.97 -6.02
N ARG A 245 17.67 2.68 -7.30
CA ARG A 245 18.63 1.68 -7.75
C ARG A 245 19.85 2.38 -8.32
N ASP A 246 21.03 1.97 -7.87
CA ASP A 246 22.33 2.40 -8.37
C ASP A 246 23.15 1.16 -8.70
N GLY A 247 23.22 0.86 -10.00
CA GLY A 247 23.82 -0.38 -10.51
C GLY A 247 23.14 -1.65 -10.00
N ASP A 248 23.90 -2.44 -9.23
CA ASP A 248 23.49 -3.70 -8.62
C ASP A 248 22.89 -3.54 -7.21
N LYS A 249 22.91 -2.32 -6.66
CA LYS A 249 22.41 -2.02 -5.32
C LYS A 249 21.15 -1.18 -5.38
N TRP A 250 20.34 -1.28 -4.34
CA TRP A 250 19.23 -0.38 -4.10
C TRP A 250 19.31 0.18 -2.68
N PHE A 251 18.82 1.40 -2.51
CA PHE A 251 18.84 2.15 -1.26
C PHE A 251 17.61 3.04 -1.14
N TRP A 252 17.41 3.58 0.05
CA TRP A 252 16.39 4.57 0.35
C TRP A 252 16.98 5.97 0.39
N ASP A 253 16.22 6.92 -0.14
CA ASP A 253 16.52 8.34 -0.13
C ASP A 253 15.35 9.11 0.50
N THR A 254 15.62 9.71 1.65
CA THR A 254 14.66 10.55 2.40
C THR A 254 14.98 12.04 2.26
N GLN A 255 16.07 12.40 1.57
CA GLN A 255 16.53 13.79 1.41
C GLN A 255 16.30 14.36 0.01
N ASN A 256 15.83 13.54 -0.95
CA ASN A 256 15.63 13.98 -2.34
C ASN A 256 14.59 15.09 -2.43
N SER A 257 15.05 16.33 -2.62
CA SER A 257 14.21 17.52 -2.70
C SER A 257 13.27 17.56 -3.92
N SER A 258 13.53 16.72 -4.92
CA SER A 258 12.67 16.56 -6.10
C SER A 258 11.57 15.52 -5.89
N ALA A 259 11.46 14.91 -4.70
CA ALA A 259 10.44 13.93 -4.37
C ALA A 259 9.60 14.41 -3.18
N ASP A 260 8.31 14.05 -3.19
CA ASP A 260 7.42 14.34 -2.07
C ASP A 260 7.62 13.29 -0.97
N LEU A 261 8.47 13.61 0.00
CA LEU A 261 8.98 12.69 1.01
C LEU A 261 8.57 13.11 2.41
N LYS A 262 8.45 12.11 3.29
CA LYS A 262 8.10 12.28 4.69
C LYS A 262 8.78 11.20 5.51
N THR A 263 9.39 11.57 6.62
CA THR A 263 9.98 10.62 7.55
C THR A 263 9.69 11.02 8.99
N ARG A 264 9.40 10.03 9.84
CA ARG A 264 9.31 10.19 11.30
C ARG A 264 10.42 9.44 12.02
N TYR A 265 10.79 8.25 11.53
CA TYR A 265 11.75 7.37 12.21
C TYR A 265 13.11 7.29 11.51
N LEU A 266 13.18 7.59 10.21
CA LEU A 266 14.45 7.62 9.49
C LEU A 266 15.09 9.01 9.54
N PRO A 267 16.44 9.10 9.56
CA PRO A 267 17.11 10.38 9.35
C PRO A 267 16.84 10.89 7.93
N ILE A 268 16.98 12.20 7.74
CA ILE A 268 17.01 12.82 6.40
C ILE A 268 18.39 12.52 5.80
N SER A 269 18.47 11.55 4.89
CA SER A 269 19.71 11.10 4.28
C SER A 269 19.46 10.38 2.95
N SER A 270 20.52 10.20 2.16
CA SER A 270 20.53 9.33 0.99
C SER A 270 21.33 8.07 1.28
N LYS A 271 21.17 7.04 0.45
CA LYS A 271 21.85 5.74 0.59
C LYS A 271 21.54 5.00 1.90
N LEU A 272 20.35 5.20 2.44
CA LEU A 272 19.88 4.43 3.58
C LEU A 272 19.67 2.97 3.17
N PRO A 273 19.99 1.99 4.05
CA PRO A 273 19.66 0.60 3.78
C PRO A 273 18.15 0.43 3.53
N PRO A 274 17.77 -0.38 2.52
CA PRO A 274 16.37 -0.61 2.15
C PRO A 274 15.71 -1.63 3.09
N ASP A 275 15.71 -1.32 4.38
CA ASP A 275 15.33 -2.21 5.46
C ASP A 275 14.34 -1.54 6.42
N VAL A 276 13.13 -2.11 6.48
CA VAL A 276 12.01 -1.62 7.28
C VAL A 276 12.28 -1.78 8.78
N THR A 277 13.21 -2.66 9.19
CA THR A 277 13.57 -2.85 10.61
C THR A 277 14.00 -1.54 11.27
N GLN A 278 14.64 -0.63 10.52
CA GLN A 278 15.04 0.69 11.02
C GLN A 278 13.85 1.52 11.52
N ILE A 279 12.73 1.46 10.79
CA ILE A 279 11.50 2.17 11.11
C ILE A 279 10.79 1.46 12.27
N LEU A 280 10.68 0.13 12.22
CA LEU A 280 9.94 -0.65 13.21
C LEU A 280 10.63 -0.66 14.57
N ASN A 281 11.96 -0.67 14.61
CA ASN A 281 12.72 -0.51 15.85
C ASN A 281 12.48 0.86 16.48
N GLY A 282 12.45 1.93 15.67
CA GLY A 282 12.11 3.27 16.14
C GLY A 282 10.70 3.34 16.71
N TRP A 283 9.72 2.74 16.01
CA TRP A 283 8.34 2.64 16.48
C TRP A 283 8.24 1.84 17.78
N SER A 284 8.86 0.65 17.85
CA SER A 284 8.80 -0.22 19.03
C SER A 284 9.33 0.49 20.28
N LYS A 285 10.42 1.26 20.15
CA LYS A 285 10.95 2.10 21.24
C LYS A 285 9.96 3.19 21.66
N ALA A 286 9.36 3.89 20.70
CA ALA A 286 8.36 4.91 20.98
C ALA A 286 7.08 4.34 21.62
N ALA A 287 6.63 3.17 21.16
CA ALA A 287 5.47 2.46 21.70
C ALA A 287 5.72 1.99 23.14
N ALA A 288 6.93 1.49 23.44
CA ALA A 288 7.33 1.14 24.81
C ALA A 288 7.34 2.37 25.73
N ALA A 289 7.97 3.46 25.29
CA ALA A 289 8.01 4.71 26.06
C ALA A 289 6.61 5.31 26.30
N ALA A 290 5.70 5.22 25.32
CA ALA A 290 4.32 5.66 25.46
C ALA A 290 3.53 4.83 26.49
N LYS A 291 3.87 3.54 26.67
CA LYS A 291 3.26 2.66 27.68
C LYS A 291 3.81 2.92 29.09
N THR A 292 5.11 3.19 29.22
CA THR A 292 5.77 3.34 30.54
C THR A 292 5.76 4.79 31.07
N GLY A 293 5.59 5.79 30.22
CA GLY A 293 5.62 7.20 30.61
C GLY A 293 6.99 7.73 31.04
N ASN A 294 8.05 6.90 31.00
CA ASN A 294 9.41 7.24 31.41
C ASN A 294 10.41 6.97 30.26
N LEU A 295 11.25 7.96 29.96
CA LEU A 295 12.31 7.89 28.95
C LEU A 295 13.59 7.19 29.46
N GLU A 296 13.69 6.86 30.75
CA GLU A 296 14.96 6.44 31.37
C GLU A 296 15.26 4.93 31.33
N GLU A 297 14.30 4.07 30.97
CA GLU A 297 14.49 2.60 31.00
C GLU A 297 14.73 1.94 29.63
N VAL A 298 14.95 2.72 28.57
CA VAL A 298 15.22 2.18 27.22
C VAL A 298 16.68 2.45 26.83
N GLN A 299 17.61 1.69 27.40
CA GLN A 299 19.01 1.58 26.94
C GLN A 299 19.30 0.18 26.40
#